data_AF-A0A0Q6GAL7-F1
#
_entry.id   AF-A0A0Q6GAL7-F1
#
_cell.length_a   1.000
_cell.length_b   1.000
_cell.length_c   1.000
_cell.angle_alpha   90.00
_cell.angle_beta   90.00
_cell.angle_gamma   90.00
#
_symmetry.space_group_name_H-M   'P 1'
#
loop_
_entity.id
_entity.type
_entity.pdbx_description
1 polymer ?
#
loop_
_entity_poly.entity_id
_entity_poly.type
_entity_poly.pdbx_seq_one_letter_code
_entity_poly.pdbx_strand_id
1 'polypeptide(L)'
;MKTRDFELTATTQGPLYPPSEAMDQHGNFVVVGKVNRPGALGADARWGAAIVAADPAPDFGTHRPHRVLEELDLGDDARTGEIVLHTLPLPLPSNNYAMLFAPEQRLDAHTVHRPSVPLHAVRYPDERLSDGPRRLPPITLRTWLQARGTVTVRWVPSDPAAEFELTMSGLLPDSLYTVMTLKAWDLRTENPTRPGPLGIPNVFITDRHGSGHYVARLPAPFPNQGNRVINVVVLWMSEQRSHAGAIGQFGLGGDVHAQLKLADNTFFDIHPT
;
A
#
# COMPACT_ATOMS: atom_id res chain seq x y z
N MET A 1 -26.29 -16.60 -1.60
CA MET A 1 -25.06 -15.81 -1.71
C MET A 1 -25.14 -14.68 -0.67
N LYS A 2 -24.10 -14.49 0.13
CA LYS A 2 -23.96 -13.37 1.08
C LYS A 2 -23.01 -12.34 0.47
N THR A 3 -23.22 -11.08 0.84
CA THR A 3 -22.45 -9.94 0.33
C THR A 3 -22.19 -8.97 1.46
N ARG A 4 -20.99 -8.38 1.50
CA ARG A 4 -20.63 -7.32 2.43
C ARG A 4 -19.68 -6.31 1.79
N ASP A 5 -19.97 -5.03 1.98
CA ASP A 5 -19.19 -3.92 1.45
C ASP A 5 -18.33 -3.30 2.55
N PHE A 6 -17.14 -2.87 2.16
CA PHE A 6 -16.19 -2.17 3.02
C PHE A 6 -15.58 -0.99 2.28
N GLU A 7 -15.51 0.16 2.95
CA GLU A 7 -14.91 1.38 2.40
C GLU A 7 -13.39 1.32 2.49
N LEU A 8 -12.73 1.65 1.39
CA LEU A 8 -11.28 1.86 1.32
C LEU A 8 -10.96 3.33 1.60
N THR A 9 -9.96 3.55 2.45
CA THR A 9 -9.50 4.88 2.85
C THR A 9 -8.20 5.23 2.14
N ALA A 10 -8.09 6.47 1.68
CA ALA A 10 -6.85 7.02 1.14
C ALA A 10 -5.73 6.95 2.18
N THR A 11 -4.57 6.45 1.78
CA THR A 11 -3.43 6.22 2.68
C THR A 11 -2.14 6.46 1.92
N THR A 12 -1.04 6.62 2.65
CA THR A 12 0.33 6.47 2.13
C THR A 12 1.06 5.31 2.83
N GLN A 13 0.35 4.55 3.66
CA GLN A 13 0.93 3.61 4.62
C GLN A 13 0.40 2.18 4.39
N GLY A 14 1.27 1.26 3.97
CA GLY A 14 1.00 -0.18 4.04
C GLY A 14 1.16 -0.70 5.49
N PRO A 15 2.37 -1.13 5.91
CA PRO A 15 2.68 -1.48 7.28
C PRO A 15 2.91 -0.23 8.15
N LEU A 16 3.01 -0.41 9.46
CA LEU A 16 3.36 0.68 10.39
C LEU A 16 4.83 1.13 10.29
N TYR A 17 5.69 0.29 9.72
CA TYR A 17 7.12 0.55 9.52
C TYR A 17 7.55 0.02 8.14
N PRO A 18 8.21 0.84 7.30
CA PRO A 18 8.45 2.28 7.50
C PRO A 18 7.16 3.06 7.76
N PRO A 19 7.21 4.25 8.40
CA PRO A 19 6.01 5.00 8.78
C PRO A 19 5.04 5.25 7.61
N SER A 20 5.58 5.34 6.40
CA SER A 20 4.87 5.53 5.15
C SER A 20 5.68 4.97 3.98
N GLU A 21 5.00 4.69 2.87
CA GLU A 21 5.56 4.33 1.56
C GLU A 21 5.83 5.56 0.68
N ALA A 22 5.71 6.76 1.24
CA ALA A 22 6.02 8.01 0.56
C ALA A 22 6.78 8.98 1.48
N MET A 23 7.70 9.72 0.88
CA MET A 23 8.39 10.86 1.51
C MET A 23 7.96 12.18 0.88
N ASP A 24 8.22 13.28 1.59
CA ASP A 24 8.17 14.63 1.02
C ASP A 24 9.50 14.97 0.31
N GLN A 25 9.55 16.14 -0.31
CA GLN A 25 10.75 16.67 -0.97
C GLN A 25 11.94 16.92 -0.02
N HIS A 26 11.76 16.79 1.30
CA HIS A 26 12.78 16.99 2.32
C HIS A 26 13.26 15.67 2.93
N GLY A 27 12.76 14.53 2.46
CA GLY A 27 13.15 13.20 2.95
C GLY A 27 12.46 12.79 4.25
N ASN A 28 11.35 13.45 4.61
CA ASN A 28 10.51 13.06 5.75
C ASN A 28 9.36 12.17 5.27
N PHE A 29 8.94 11.22 6.11
CA PHE A 29 7.78 10.39 5.80
C PHE A 29 6.48 11.20 5.82
N VAL A 30 5.69 11.08 4.75
CA VAL A 30 4.34 11.65 4.69
C VAL A 30 3.38 10.54 5.10
N VAL A 31 2.96 10.52 6.36
CA VAL A 31 2.08 9.46 6.89
C VAL A 31 0.63 9.90 6.76
N VAL A 32 -0.19 9.12 6.07
CA VAL A 32 -1.65 9.15 6.12
C VAL A 32 -2.11 7.73 6.42
N GLY A 33 -2.51 7.48 7.66
CA GLY A 33 -2.68 6.13 8.19
C GLY A 33 -2.65 6.10 9.70
N LYS A 34 -2.27 4.98 10.30
CA LYS A 34 -2.11 4.86 11.75
C LYS A 34 -0.80 5.51 12.18
N VAL A 35 -0.88 6.60 12.93
CA VAL A 35 0.29 7.35 13.41
C VAL A 35 0.61 6.89 14.84
N ASN A 36 1.77 6.26 15.02
CA ASN A 36 2.24 5.86 16.35
C ASN A 36 2.56 7.10 17.19
N ARG A 37 1.69 7.45 18.14
CA ARG A 37 1.87 8.58 19.07
C ARG A 37 2.16 8.06 20.48
N PRO A 38 2.75 8.88 21.37
CA PRO A 38 2.85 8.52 22.78
C PRO A 38 1.48 8.12 23.35
N GLY A 39 1.38 6.93 23.94
CA GLY A 39 0.14 6.41 24.52
C GLY A 39 -0.85 5.74 23.54
N ALA A 40 -0.58 5.75 22.23
CA ALA A 40 -1.41 5.09 21.22
C ALA A 40 -0.50 4.50 20.12
N LEU A 41 -0.13 3.22 20.28
CA LEU A 41 0.85 2.53 19.45
C LEU A 41 0.26 1.27 18.83
N GLY A 42 0.78 0.87 17.67
CA GLY A 42 0.43 -0.40 17.05
C GLY A 42 -1.04 -0.47 16.66
N ALA A 43 -1.74 -1.48 17.17
CA ALA A 43 -3.17 -1.65 16.98
C ALA A 43 -3.99 -0.48 17.59
N ASP A 44 -3.49 0.14 18.66
CA ASP A 44 -4.16 1.26 19.35
C ASP A 44 -3.86 2.62 18.68
N ALA A 45 -2.93 2.67 17.73
CA ALA A 45 -2.64 3.88 16.98
C ALA A 45 -3.86 4.31 16.15
N ARG A 46 -4.20 5.59 16.23
CA ARG A 46 -5.34 6.17 15.53
C ARG A 46 -4.97 6.60 14.13
N TRP A 47 -5.94 6.50 13.23
CA TRP A 47 -5.82 7.06 11.89
C TRP A 47 -5.64 8.59 11.96
N GLY A 48 -4.72 9.12 11.17
CA GLY A 48 -4.42 10.54 11.09
C GLY A 48 -3.40 10.83 10.00
N ALA A 49 -2.92 12.07 9.95
CA ALA A 49 -1.92 12.50 8.99
C ALA A 49 -0.83 13.35 9.62
N ALA A 50 0.42 13.10 9.25
CA ALA A 50 1.58 13.80 9.80
C ALA A 50 2.81 13.71 8.89
N ILE A 51 3.67 14.71 8.95
CA ILE A 51 5.07 14.61 8.50
C ILE A 51 5.89 14.05 9.66
N VAL A 52 6.60 12.95 9.40
CA VAL A 52 7.35 12.18 10.40
C VAL A 52 8.81 12.09 9.99
N ALA A 53 9.72 12.31 10.94
CA ALA A 53 11.14 12.18 10.69
C ALA A 53 11.55 10.73 10.34
N ALA A 54 12.61 10.59 9.53
CA ALA A 54 13.15 9.28 9.14
C ALA A 54 14.03 8.63 10.23
N ASP A 55 13.48 8.46 11.42
CA ASP A 55 14.18 7.82 12.55
C ASP A 55 14.25 6.29 12.37
N PRO A 56 15.31 5.60 12.86
CA PRO A 56 15.44 4.15 12.72
C PRO A 56 14.20 3.39 13.21
N ALA A 57 13.74 2.36 12.50
CA ALA A 57 12.60 1.57 12.97
C ALA A 57 12.93 0.80 14.27
N PRO A 58 11.93 0.52 15.11
CA PRO A 58 12.10 -0.40 16.22
C PRO A 58 12.15 -1.85 15.68
N ASP A 59 12.45 -2.82 16.53
CA ASP A 59 12.47 -4.23 16.14
C ASP A 59 11.12 -4.67 15.56
N PHE A 60 11.15 -5.61 14.63
CA PHE A 60 9.92 -6.12 14.00
C PHE A 60 8.94 -6.66 15.05
N GLY A 61 7.68 -6.26 14.94
CA GLY A 61 6.65 -6.62 15.93
C GLY A 61 6.57 -5.71 17.14
N THR A 62 7.49 -4.76 17.30
CA THR A 62 7.43 -3.74 18.33
C THR A 62 6.99 -2.39 17.75
N HIS A 63 6.54 -1.49 18.62
CA HIS A 63 6.04 -0.18 18.22
C HIS A 63 6.70 0.91 19.07
N ARG A 64 7.06 2.02 18.42
CA ARG A 64 7.66 3.19 19.05
C ARG A 64 6.98 4.46 18.55
N PRO A 65 6.74 5.47 19.40
CA PRO A 65 6.24 6.75 18.92
C PRO A 65 7.10 7.30 17.78
N HIS A 66 6.42 7.84 16.76
CA HIS A 66 7.06 8.62 15.72
C HIS A 66 7.47 9.98 16.25
N ARG A 67 8.58 10.51 15.74
CA ARG A 67 8.91 11.92 15.90
C ARG A 67 8.16 12.72 14.83
N VAL A 68 6.97 13.18 15.21
CA VAL A 68 6.13 14.04 14.36
C VAL A 68 6.79 15.40 14.24
N LEU A 69 7.02 15.85 13.01
CA LEU A 69 7.56 17.17 12.68
C LEU A 69 6.44 18.17 12.42
N GLU A 70 5.34 17.69 11.86
CA GLU A 70 4.15 18.49 11.53
C GLU A 70 2.92 17.58 11.60
N GLU A 71 1.88 18.00 12.31
CA GLU A 71 0.55 17.38 12.21
C GLU A 71 -0.15 17.98 10.99
N LEU A 72 -0.69 17.14 10.12
CA LEU A 72 -1.33 17.59 8.88
C LEU A 72 -2.84 17.65 9.03
N ASP A 73 -3.43 18.79 8.70
CA ASP A 73 -4.86 18.89 8.43
C ASP A 73 -5.12 18.50 6.97
N LEU A 74 -5.81 17.37 6.77
CA LEU A 74 -6.15 16.89 5.42
C LEU A 74 -7.21 17.76 4.72
N GLY A 75 -7.86 18.67 5.44
CA GLY A 75 -8.74 19.69 4.87
C GLY A 75 -8.03 20.93 4.34
N ASP A 76 -6.73 21.10 4.63
CA ASP A 76 -5.92 22.20 4.10
C ASP A 76 -5.39 21.85 2.70
N ASP A 77 -6.19 22.16 1.69
CA ASP A 77 -5.85 21.93 0.28
C ASP A 77 -4.57 22.66 -0.18
N ALA A 78 -4.27 23.83 0.40
CA ALA A 78 -3.07 24.58 0.05
C ALA A 78 -1.84 23.81 0.54
N ARG A 79 -1.83 23.44 1.83
CA ARG A 79 -0.70 22.72 2.41
C ARG A 79 -0.50 21.34 1.80
N THR A 80 -1.56 20.56 1.64
CA THR A 80 -1.48 19.23 1.00
C THR A 80 -1.10 19.32 -0.49
N GLY A 81 -1.37 20.45 -1.15
CA GLY A 81 -0.95 20.74 -2.51
C GLY A 81 0.54 21.06 -2.69
N GLU A 82 1.24 21.47 -1.64
CA GLU A 82 2.67 21.76 -1.65
C GLU A 82 3.55 20.51 -1.45
N ILE A 83 2.99 19.49 -0.79
CA ILE A 83 3.72 18.26 -0.44
C ILE A 83 3.79 17.37 -1.68
N VAL A 84 4.94 17.38 -2.36
CA VAL A 84 5.19 16.48 -3.49
C VAL A 84 5.63 15.12 -2.95
N LEU A 85 4.93 14.07 -3.33
CA LEU A 85 5.24 12.71 -2.90
C LEU A 85 6.46 12.17 -3.65
N HIS A 86 7.34 11.53 -2.90
CA HIS A 86 8.58 10.90 -3.36
C HIS A 86 8.62 9.42 -2.98
N THR A 87 9.38 8.64 -3.74
CA THR A 87 9.73 7.27 -3.37
C THR A 87 10.58 7.26 -2.11
N LEU A 88 10.67 6.11 -1.44
CA LEU A 88 11.71 5.88 -0.47
C LEU A 88 13.05 5.64 -1.20
N PRO A 89 14.19 6.07 -0.63
CA PRO A 89 15.50 5.66 -1.13
C PRO A 89 15.73 4.16 -0.89
N LEU A 90 16.68 3.58 -1.61
CA LEU A 90 17.16 2.21 -1.37
C LEU A 90 18.59 2.22 -0.81
N PRO A 91 18.89 1.40 0.22
CA PRO A 91 17.97 0.53 0.95
C PRO A 91 16.89 1.31 1.72
N LEU A 92 15.73 0.68 1.93
CA LEU A 92 14.57 1.34 2.53
C LEU A 92 14.92 1.90 3.92
N PRO A 93 14.71 3.21 4.16
CA PRO A 93 14.96 3.81 5.46
C PRO A 93 13.92 3.33 6.46
N SER A 94 14.31 3.22 7.72
CA SER A 94 13.38 2.94 8.82
C SER A 94 12.49 1.71 8.56
N ASN A 95 13.03 0.68 7.92
CA ASN A 95 12.30 -0.54 7.60
C ASN A 95 12.68 -1.65 8.58
N ASN A 96 11.70 -2.16 9.33
CA ASN A 96 11.85 -3.37 10.14
C ASN A 96 11.13 -4.58 9.50
N TYR A 97 10.59 -4.42 8.30
CA TYR A 97 9.94 -5.45 7.52
C TYR A 97 10.89 -5.97 6.45
N ALA A 98 11.87 -6.79 6.87
CA ALA A 98 12.95 -7.28 6.02
C ALA A 98 12.52 -8.43 5.07
N MET A 99 11.40 -8.28 4.37
CA MET A 99 10.92 -9.25 3.40
C MET A 99 11.42 -8.96 1.99
N LEU A 100 11.81 -10.02 1.27
CA LEU A 100 11.96 -9.95 -0.18
C LEU A 100 10.58 -10.06 -0.82
N PHE A 101 10.22 -9.05 -1.61
CA PHE A 101 8.89 -8.95 -2.21
C PHE A 101 8.75 -9.72 -3.53
N ALA A 102 9.84 -9.83 -4.31
CA ALA A 102 9.93 -10.63 -5.53
C ALA A 102 11.09 -11.64 -5.48
N PRO A 103 11.13 -12.57 -4.50
CA PRO A 103 12.28 -13.42 -4.24
C PRO A 103 12.64 -14.34 -5.42
N GLU A 104 11.66 -14.83 -6.19
CA GLU A 104 11.94 -15.65 -7.38
C GLU A 104 12.56 -14.84 -8.52
N GLN A 105 12.26 -13.54 -8.62
CA GLN A 105 12.67 -12.69 -9.73
C GLN A 105 13.96 -11.91 -9.43
N ARG A 106 14.19 -11.53 -8.16
CA ARG A 106 15.35 -10.71 -7.77
C ARG A 106 15.76 -10.96 -6.32
N LEU A 107 16.56 -12.01 -6.13
CA LEU A 107 17.09 -12.42 -4.82
C LEU A 107 18.01 -11.36 -4.17
N ASP A 108 18.68 -10.56 -4.99
CA ASP A 108 19.67 -9.56 -4.60
C ASP A 108 19.09 -8.13 -4.51
N ALA A 109 17.76 -7.97 -4.51
CA ALA A 109 17.10 -6.65 -4.53
C ALA A 109 17.56 -5.73 -3.38
N HIS A 110 17.94 -6.31 -2.24
CA HIS A 110 18.46 -5.62 -1.06
C HIS A 110 19.84 -4.96 -1.26
N THR A 111 20.58 -5.33 -2.30
CA THR A 111 21.91 -4.75 -2.61
C THR A 111 21.84 -3.48 -3.44
N VAL A 112 20.66 -3.13 -3.94
CA VAL A 112 20.47 -2.00 -4.84
C VAL A 112 20.41 -0.69 -4.05
N HIS A 113 21.15 0.31 -4.52
CA HIS A 113 21.15 1.66 -3.98
C HIS A 113 20.52 2.63 -4.97
N ARG A 114 19.54 3.43 -4.51
CA ARG A 114 18.85 4.44 -5.32
C ARG A 114 18.46 5.64 -4.45
N PRO A 115 18.55 6.87 -4.95
CA PRO A 115 18.03 8.02 -4.25
C PRO A 115 16.50 8.00 -4.23
N SER A 116 15.92 8.75 -3.29
CA SER A 116 14.52 9.13 -3.35
C SER A 116 14.28 10.05 -4.54
N VAL A 117 13.19 9.85 -5.29
CA VAL A 117 12.80 10.67 -6.43
C VAL A 117 11.31 11.01 -6.37
N PRO A 118 10.87 12.15 -6.93
CA PRO A 118 9.44 12.47 -7.01
C PRO A 118 8.69 11.35 -7.74
N LEU A 119 7.52 10.95 -7.24
CA LEU A 119 6.75 9.83 -7.83
C LEU A 119 6.46 10.05 -9.32
N HIS A 120 6.15 11.29 -9.71
CA HIS A 120 5.85 11.66 -11.10
C HIS A 120 7.07 11.64 -12.04
N ALA A 121 8.27 11.55 -11.48
CA ALA A 121 9.55 11.56 -12.19
C ALA A 121 10.25 10.20 -12.19
N VAL A 122 9.64 9.16 -11.61
CA VAL A 122 10.16 7.79 -11.66
C VAL A 122 10.27 7.35 -13.12
N ARG A 123 11.44 6.80 -13.46
CA ARG A 123 11.73 6.32 -14.81
C ARG A 123 11.25 4.89 -14.97
N TYR A 124 10.70 4.58 -16.14
CA TYR A 124 10.38 3.20 -16.45
C TYR A 124 11.67 2.43 -16.77
N PRO A 125 11.78 1.15 -16.40
CA PRO A 125 12.86 0.30 -16.88
C PRO A 125 12.91 0.33 -18.41
N ASP A 126 14.13 0.41 -18.96
CA ASP A 126 14.40 0.47 -20.41
C ASP A 126 13.77 1.64 -21.18
N GLU A 127 13.36 2.69 -20.46
CA GLU A 127 12.69 3.84 -21.07
C GLU A 127 13.59 4.63 -22.02
N ARG A 128 13.09 4.82 -23.25
CA ARG A 128 13.67 5.72 -24.26
C ARG A 128 12.70 6.86 -24.55
N LEU A 129 13.23 8.08 -24.69
CA LEU A 129 12.39 9.26 -24.99
C LEU A 129 11.60 9.10 -26.30
N SER A 130 12.17 8.41 -27.29
CA SER A 130 11.51 8.10 -28.57
C SER A 130 10.25 7.25 -28.42
N ASP A 131 10.14 6.49 -27.34
CA ASP A 131 9.02 5.59 -27.08
C ASP A 131 7.85 6.33 -26.39
N GLY A 132 8.00 7.65 -26.17
CA GLY A 132 6.94 8.52 -25.66
C GLY A 132 6.45 8.12 -24.27
N PRO A 133 7.32 8.13 -23.25
CA PRO A 133 6.93 7.65 -21.94
C PRO A 133 5.81 8.51 -21.37
N ARG A 134 4.72 7.86 -20.97
CA ARG A 134 3.60 8.53 -20.32
C ARG A 134 4.09 9.16 -19.02
N ARG A 135 3.84 10.45 -18.83
CA ARG A 135 4.20 11.20 -17.62
C ARG A 135 2.97 11.71 -16.91
N LEU A 136 3.03 11.65 -15.60
CA LEU A 136 2.04 12.27 -14.73
C LEU A 136 2.49 13.70 -14.38
N PRO A 137 1.56 14.63 -14.13
CA PRO A 137 1.88 15.88 -13.49
C PRO A 137 2.45 15.62 -12.08
N PRO A 138 3.00 16.64 -11.40
CA PRO A 138 3.45 16.50 -10.01
C PRO A 138 2.40 15.81 -9.13
N ILE A 139 2.78 14.67 -8.57
CA ILE A 139 1.93 13.91 -7.63
C ILE A 139 2.10 14.51 -6.25
N THR A 140 1.10 15.27 -5.83
CA THR A 140 1.05 15.91 -4.50
C THR A 140 0.21 15.08 -3.54
N LEU A 141 0.34 15.32 -2.23
CA LEU A 141 -0.51 14.68 -1.24
C LEU A 141 -1.99 14.98 -1.51
N ARG A 142 -2.34 16.20 -1.89
CA ARG A 142 -3.72 16.58 -2.29
C ARG A 142 -4.25 15.69 -3.41
N THR A 143 -3.48 15.52 -4.48
CA THR A 143 -3.87 14.64 -5.60
C THR A 143 -4.02 13.19 -5.15
N TRP A 144 -3.10 12.72 -4.31
CA TRP A 144 -3.09 11.35 -3.79
C TRP A 144 -4.37 11.03 -2.99
N LEU A 145 -4.82 11.98 -2.18
CA LEU A 145 -5.99 11.87 -1.30
C LEU A 145 -7.34 11.91 -2.02
N GLN A 146 -7.37 12.20 -3.33
CA GLN A 146 -8.60 12.13 -4.12
C GLN A 146 -9.12 10.70 -4.31
N ALA A 147 -8.26 9.71 -4.07
CA ALA A 147 -8.60 8.31 -4.21
C ALA A 147 -9.67 7.89 -3.19
N ARG A 148 -10.64 7.13 -3.68
CA ARG A 148 -11.67 6.45 -2.86
C ARG A 148 -12.11 5.16 -3.54
N GLY A 149 -12.69 4.25 -2.78
CA GLY A 149 -13.28 3.05 -3.36
C GLY A 149 -13.92 2.15 -2.32
N THR A 150 -14.59 1.13 -2.83
CA THR A 150 -15.28 0.12 -2.02
C THR A 150 -14.76 -1.25 -2.43
N VAL A 151 -14.58 -2.15 -1.46
CA VAL A 151 -14.42 -3.59 -1.70
C VAL A 151 -15.68 -4.32 -1.29
N THR A 152 -16.28 -5.02 -2.26
CA THR A 152 -17.43 -5.91 -2.07
C THR A 152 -16.93 -7.34 -1.98
N VAL A 153 -17.23 -8.00 -0.86
CA VAL A 153 -16.90 -9.41 -0.65
C VAL A 153 -18.16 -10.25 -0.81
N ARG A 154 -18.14 -11.23 -1.71
CA ARG A 154 -19.26 -12.17 -1.95
C ARG A 154 -18.84 -13.60 -1.65
N TRP A 155 -19.69 -14.32 -0.93
CA TRP A 155 -19.43 -15.72 -0.60
C TRP A 155 -20.72 -16.54 -0.50
N VAL A 156 -20.59 -17.85 -0.57
CA VAL A 156 -21.70 -18.79 -0.41
C VAL A 156 -21.43 -19.60 0.86
N PRO A 157 -22.39 -19.70 1.81
CA PRO A 157 -22.25 -20.62 2.92
C PRO A 157 -21.99 -22.04 2.40
N SER A 158 -21.09 -22.78 3.02
CA SER A 158 -20.52 -24.08 2.61
C SER A 158 -19.55 -24.09 1.42
N ASP A 159 -19.26 -22.95 0.77
CA ASP A 159 -18.17 -22.82 -0.21
C ASP A 159 -17.01 -22.05 0.45
N PRO A 160 -15.80 -22.62 0.57
CA PRO A 160 -14.66 -21.91 1.14
C PRO A 160 -14.23 -20.69 0.31
N ALA A 161 -14.62 -20.62 -0.96
CA ALA A 161 -14.23 -19.53 -1.85
C ALA A 161 -15.00 -18.24 -1.56
N ALA A 162 -14.34 -17.11 -1.81
CA ALA A 162 -14.99 -15.81 -1.84
C ALA A 162 -14.47 -14.95 -3.00
N GLU A 163 -15.37 -14.16 -3.56
CA GLU A 163 -15.09 -13.15 -4.56
C GLU A 163 -14.89 -11.80 -3.89
N PHE A 164 -13.92 -11.04 -4.39
CA PHE A 164 -13.64 -9.67 -4.03
C PHE A 164 -13.79 -8.83 -5.29
N GLU A 165 -14.65 -7.83 -5.25
CA GLU A 165 -14.82 -6.84 -6.30
C GLU A 165 -14.47 -5.46 -5.73
N LEU A 166 -13.60 -4.72 -6.41
CA LEU A 166 -13.19 -3.37 -6.03
C LEU A 166 -13.66 -2.40 -7.11
N THR A 167 -14.34 -1.34 -6.68
CA THR A 167 -14.69 -0.19 -7.53
C THR A 167 -14.06 1.06 -6.93
N MET A 168 -13.25 1.77 -7.72
CA MET A 168 -12.39 2.85 -7.26
C MET A 168 -12.45 4.05 -8.20
N SER A 169 -12.20 5.24 -7.66
CA SER A 169 -12.14 6.48 -8.42
C SER A 169 -11.18 7.49 -7.78
N GLY A 170 -10.71 8.47 -8.56
CA GLY A 170 -9.71 9.44 -8.10
C GLY A 170 -8.33 8.84 -7.83
N LEU A 171 -8.09 7.65 -8.35
CA LEU A 171 -6.74 7.11 -8.47
C LEU A 171 -5.93 7.97 -9.45
N LEU A 172 -4.61 7.77 -9.49
CA LEU A 172 -3.79 8.37 -10.54
C LEU A 172 -4.29 7.85 -11.89
N PRO A 173 -4.56 8.73 -12.87
CA PRO A 173 -5.13 8.32 -14.13
C PRO A 173 -4.13 7.49 -14.92
N ASP A 174 -4.64 6.66 -15.83
CA ASP A 174 -3.83 6.09 -16.90
C ASP A 174 -2.63 5.25 -16.39
N SER A 175 -2.77 4.65 -15.20
CA SER A 175 -1.70 4.10 -14.38
C SER A 175 -1.93 2.65 -13.98
N LEU A 176 -0.85 1.87 -13.86
CA LEU A 176 -0.84 0.50 -13.36
C LEU A 176 -0.93 0.47 -11.82
N TYR A 177 -1.85 -0.36 -11.34
CA TYR A 177 -2.04 -0.68 -9.93
C TYR A 177 -1.97 -2.18 -9.70
N THR A 178 -1.65 -2.56 -8.46
CA THR A 178 -1.70 -3.92 -7.96
C THR A 178 -2.54 -4.01 -6.69
N VAL A 179 -3.22 -5.14 -6.48
CA VAL A 179 -4.07 -5.39 -5.31
C VAL A 179 -3.52 -6.55 -4.51
N MET A 180 -3.28 -6.31 -3.22
CA MET A 180 -2.67 -7.27 -2.32
C MET A 180 -3.57 -7.54 -1.12
N THR A 181 -3.42 -8.72 -0.55
CA THR A 181 -4.01 -9.09 0.74
C THR A 181 -2.98 -8.97 1.83
N LEU A 182 -3.39 -8.41 2.97
CA LEU A 182 -2.71 -8.64 4.24
C LEU A 182 -3.40 -9.80 4.93
N LYS A 183 -2.61 -10.75 5.43
CA LYS A 183 -3.09 -11.91 6.15
C LYS A 183 -2.61 -11.89 7.59
N ALA A 184 -3.34 -12.59 8.46
CA ALA A 184 -3.10 -12.56 9.90
C ALA A 184 -1.67 -12.98 10.29
N TRP A 185 -1.06 -13.91 9.57
CA TRP A 185 0.30 -14.38 9.86
C TRP A 185 1.39 -13.47 9.31
N ASP A 186 1.06 -12.50 8.44
CA ASP A 186 2.02 -11.50 7.95
C ASP A 186 2.45 -10.53 9.06
N LEU A 187 1.66 -10.47 10.14
CA LEU A 187 1.88 -9.64 11.32
C LEU A 187 2.47 -10.41 12.51
N ARG A 188 2.77 -11.70 12.36
CA ARG A 188 3.39 -12.49 13.44
C ARG A 188 4.85 -12.10 13.60
N THR A 189 5.29 -11.92 14.85
CA THR A 189 6.70 -11.67 15.17
C THR A 189 7.57 -12.89 14.85
N GLU A 190 7.04 -14.08 15.12
CA GLU A 190 7.70 -15.35 14.83
C GLU A 190 7.20 -15.94 13.51
N ASN A 191 8.14 -16.27 12.62
CA ASN A 191 7.88 -16.89 11.32
C ASN A 191 6.77 -16.18 10.51
N PRO A 192 6.89 -14.85 10.28
CA PRO A 192 5.89 -14.13 9.50
C PRO A 192 5.77 -14.71 8.09
N THR A 193 4.54 -14.76 7.58
CA THR A 193 4.33 -14.95 6.14
C THR A 193 4.49 -13.63 5.40
N ARG A 194 4.56 -13.68 4.06
CA ARG A 194 4.55 -12.48 3.22
C ARG A 194 3.12 -12.14 2.76
N PRO A 195 2.79 -10.85 2.59
CA PRO A 195 1.55 -10.46 1.96
C PRO A 195 1.43 -11.10 0.58
N GLY A 196 0.23 -11.59 0.28
CA GLY A 196 -0.06 -12.37 -0.92
C GLY A 196 -1.02 -11.65 -1.86
N PRO A 197 -0.93 -11.87 -3.18
CA PRO A 197 -1.72 -11.14 -4.15
C PRO A 197 -3.21 -11.46 -3.98
N LEU A 198 -4.08 -10.49 -4.24
CA LEU A 198 -5.53 -10.73 -4.27
C LEU A 198 -5.88 -11.39 -5.60
N GLY A 199 -5.65 -12.70 -5.73
CA GLY A 199 -5.77 -13.42 -7.00
C GLY A 199 -4.54 -13.21 -7.89
N ILE A 200 -4.43 -13.96 -8.99
CA ILE A 200 -3.38 -13.75 -9.99
C ILE A 200 -4.04 -13.83 -11.39
N PRO A 201 -3.83 -12.83 -12.28
CA PRO A 201 -3.08 -11.59 -12.04
C PRO A 201 -3.82 -10.64 -11.08
N ASN A 202 -3.05 -9.88 -10.31
CA ASN A 202 -3.54 -8.93 -9.29
C ASN A 202 -3.44 -7.47 -9.72
N VAL A 203 -3.41 -7.20 -11.02
CA VAL A 203 -3.19 -5.85 -11.55
C VAL A 203 -4.40 -5.33 -12.31
N PHE A 204 -4.55 -4.01 -12.33
CA PHE A 204 -5.46 -3.29 -13.21
C PHE A 204 -4.82 -1.97 -13.65
N ILE A 205 -5.36 -1.37 -14.72
CA ILE A 205 -4.95 -0.05 -15.20
C ILE A 205 -6.13 0.90 -15.04
N THR A 206 -5.90 2.07 -14.48
CA THR A 206 -6.92 3.11 -14.36
C THR A 206 -7.19 3.79 -15.69
N ASP A 207 -8.42 4.26 -15.88
CA ASP A 207 -8.74 5.09 -17.05
C ASP A 207 -8.18 6.51 -16.93
N ARG A 208 -8.40 7.33 -17.97
CA ARG A 208 -7.99 8.74 -18.02
C ARG A 208 -8.61 9.63 -16.93
N HIS A 209 -9.64 9.15 -16.23
CA HIS A 209 -10.33 9.84 -15.14
C HIS A 209 -9.93 9.31 -13.76
N GLY A 210 -8.98 8.35 -13.70
CA GLY A 210 -8.58 7.73 -12.44
C GLY A 210 -9.60 6.72 -11.90
N SER A 211 -10.46 6.18 -12.75
CA SER A 211 -11.41 5.12 -12.40
C SER A 211 -10.73 3.75 -12.52
N GLY A 212 -10.99 2.86 -11.56
CA GLY A 212 -10.44 1.51 -11.53
C GLY A 212 -11.49 0.48 -11.12
N HIS A 213 -11.41 -0.70 -11.72
CA HIS A 213 -12.23 -1.86 -11.38
C HIS A 213 -11.35 -3.10 -11.33
N TYR A 214 -11.54 -3.95 -10.32
CA TYR A 214 -10.78 -5.19 -10.15
C TYR A 214 -11.67 -6.27 -9.52
N VAL A 215 -11.59 -7.50 -10.03
CA VAL A 215 -12.33 -8.65 -9.50
C VAL A 215 -11.39 -9.85 -9.37
N ALA A 216 -11.46 -10.53 -8.23
CA ALA A 216 -10.75 -11.79 -8.01
C ALA A 216 -11.57 -12.74 -7.14
N ARG A 217 -11.47 -14.05 -7.43
CA ARG A 217 -12.01 -15.11 -6.57
C ARG A 217 -10.87 -15.87 -5.91
N LEU A 218 -10.83 -15.85 -4.59
CA LEU A 218 -9.87 -16.63 -3.80
C LEU A 218 -10.51 -17.96 -3.38
N PRO A 219 -9.75 -19.07 -3.39
CA PRO A 219 -10.31 -20.40 -3.11
C PRO A 219 -10.65 -20.65 -1.64
N ALA A 220 -9.91 -20.03 -0.71
CA ALA A 220 -10.12 -20.16 0.74
C ALA A 220 -9.55 -18.95 1.51
N PRO A 221 -10.05 -17.72 1.29
CA PRO A 221 -9.50 -16.51 1.93
C PRO A 221 -9.77 -16.43 3.44
N PHE A 222 -10.78 -17.16 3.92
CA PHE A 222 -11.36 -17.02 5.26
C PHE A 222 -11.36 -18.33 6.06
N PRO A 223 -10.23 -19.05 6.19
CA PRO A 223 -10.20 -20.28 6.98
C PRO A 223 -10.50 -20.00 8.46
N ASN A 224 -11.19 -20.93 9.11
CA ASN A 224 -11.45 -20.89 10.56
C ASN A 224 -10.16 -21.07 11.38
N GLN A 225 -9.25 -21.89 10.87
CA GLN A 225 -7.89 -22.05 11.37
C GLN A 225 -6.92 -21.86 10.21
N GLY A 226 -6.02 -20.89 10.30
CA GLY A 226 -5.06 -20.65 9.22
C GLY A 226 -4.70 -19.19 9.02
N ASN A 227 -4.01 -18.93 7.91
CA ASN A 227 -3.60 -17.59 7.51
C ASN A 227 -4.73 -16.85 6.78
N ARG A 228 -5.63 -16.27 7.57
CA ARG A 228 -6.82 -15.56 7.09
C ARG A 228 -6.48 -14.20 6.48
N VAL A 229 -7.14 -13.83 5.38
CA VAL A 229 -7.13 -12.46 4.84
C VAL A 229 -7.85 -11.53 5.82
N ILE A 230 -7.17 -10.46 6.23
CA ILE A 230 -7.66 -9.47 7.21
C ILE A 230 -7.69 -8.04 6.67
N ASN A 231 -7.04 -7.78 5.53
CA ASN A 231 -7.06 -6.48 4.88
C ASN A 231 -6.81 -6.62 3.37
N VAL A 232 -7.18 -5.59 2.61
CA VAL A 232 -6.89 -5.43 1.19
C VAL A 232 -6.25 -4.06 1.00
N VAL A 233 -5.15 -4.02 0.24
CA VAL A 233 -4.44 -2.78 -0.12
C VAL A 233 -4.32 -2.67 -1.63
N VAL A 234 -4.54 -1.46 -2.14
CA VAL A 234 -4.37 -1.08 -3.54
C VAL A 234 -3.13 -0.20 -3.62
N LEU A 235 -2.16 -0.66 -4.41
CA LEU A 235 -0.82 -0.10 -4.51
C LEU A 235 -0.61 0.42 -5.94
N TRP A 236 -0.13 1.65 -6.07
CA TRP A 236 0.32 2.19 -7.35
C TRP A 236 1.74 1.70 -7.67
N MET A 237 1.99 1.26 -8.90
CA MET A 237 3.31 0.77 -9.34
C MET A 237 4.12 1.93 -9.94
N SER A 238 5.14 2.46 -9.26
CA SER A 238 5.81 3.68 -9.73
C SER A 238 6.61 3.50 -11.01
N GLU A 239 7.19 2.32 -11.20
CA GLU A 239 7.87 1.92 -12.44
C GLU A 239 6.90 1.46 -13.54
N GLN A 240 5.58 1.48 -13.30
CA GLN A 240 4.54 1.02 -14.23
C GLN A 240 4.76 -0.39 -14.78
N ARG A 241 5.33 -1.27 -13.94
CA ARG A 241 5.67 -2.67 -14.25
C ARG A 241 4.93 -3.63 -13.34
N SER A 242 4.45 -4.75 -13.86
CA SER A 242 3.85 -5.83 -13.07
C SER A 242 4.87 -6.94 -12.79
N HIS A 243 4.77 -7.55 -11.61
CA HIS A 243 5.60 -8.68 -11.18
C HIS A 243 4.80 -9.97 -11.02
N ALA A 244 3.65 -10.08 -11.70
CA ALA A 244 2.69 -11.17 -11.54
C ALA A 244 2.27 -11.32 -10.06
N GLY A 245 2.58 -12.43 -9.40
CA GLY A 245 2.16 -12.66 -8.00
C GLY A 245 2.98 -11.92 -6.93
N ALA A 246 4.05 -11.23 -7.29
CA ALA A 246 4.87 -10.46 -6.36
C ALA A 246 4.34 -9.01 -6.23
N ILE A 247 4.53 -8.43 -5.03
CA ILE A 247 4.12 -7.05 -4.73
C ILE A 247 4.87 -6.06 -5.62
N GLY A 248 6.19 -6.20 -5.64
CA GLY A 248 7.14 -5.31 -6.28
C GLY A 248 8.54 -5.88 -6.09
N GLN A 249 9.53 -5.23 -6.66
CA GLN A 249 10.91 -5.66 -6.65
C GLN A 249 11.67 -5.17 -5.41
N PHE A 250 11.49 -3.90 -5.03
CA PHE A 250 12.22 -3.26 -3.94
C PHE A 250 11.37 -3.10 -2.68
N GLY A 251 10.06 -3.28 -2.83
CA GLY A 251 9.12 -3.33 -1.73
C GLY A 251 8.34 -2.04 -1.57
N LEU A 252 7.59 -2.02 -0.47
CA LEU A 252 6.69 -0.95 -0.10
C LEU A 252 7.45 0.37 0.05
N GLY A 253 7.08 1.34 -0.79
CA GLY A 253 7.72 2.65 -0.94
C GLY A 253 8.93 2.71 -1.86
N GLY A 254 9.52 1.58 -2.26
CA GLY A 254 10.61 1.54 -3.23
C GLY A 254 10.08 1.70 -4.66
N ASP A 255 9.25 0.75 -5.09
CA ASP A 255 8.65 0.72 -6.44
C ASP A 255 7.12 0.54 -6.44
N VAL A 256 6.52 0.42 -5.26
CA VAL A 256 5.07 0.34 -5.08
C VAL A 256 4.63 1.19 -3.90
N HIS A 257 3.42 1.76 -3.98
CA HIS A 257 2.98 2.78 -3.02
C HIS A 257 1.49 2.62 -2.68
N ALA A 258 1.18 2.40 -1.41
CA ALA A 258 -0.18 2.24 -0.90
C ALA A 258 -0.96 3.52 -1.10
N GLN A 259 -2.08 3.44 -1.83
CA GLN A 259 -2.98 4.57 -2.03
C GLN A 259 -4.34 4.35 -1.38
N LEU A 260 -4.85 3.11 -1.38
CA LEU A 260 -6.11 2.76 -0.72
C LEU A 260 -5.93 1.50 0.12
N LYS A 261 -6.51 1.47 1.33
CA LYS A 261 -6.62 0.27 2.16
C LYS A 261 -7.81 0.33 3.10
N LEU A 262 -8.16 -0.80 3.72
CA LEU A 262 -9.12 -0.79 4.82
C LEU A 262 -8.42 -0.21 6.06
N ALA A 263 -9.06 0.79 6.70
CA ALA A 263 -8.47 1.50 7.83
C ALA A 263 -8.13 0.57 9.00
N ASP A 264 -8.97 -0.45 9.20
CA ASP A 264 -8.84 -1.48 10.22
C ASP A 264 -8.82 -2.88 9.61
N ASN A 265 -8.24 -3.81 10.35
CA ASN A 265 -8.35 -5.22 10.03
C ASN A 265 -9.82 -5.65 10.16
N THR A 266 -10.28 -6.42 9.18
CA THR A 266 -11.71 -6.73 9.02
C THR A 266 -11.90 -8.19 8.57
N PHE A 267 -13.09 -8.48 8.06
CA PHE A 267 -13.58 -9.78 7.59
C PHE A 267 -13.72 -10.85 8.68
N PHE A 268 -13.49 -10.54 9.96
CA PHE A 268 -13.50 -11.53 11.04
C PHE A 268 -14.83 -12.26 11.23
N ASP A 269 -15.93 -11.64 10.80
CA ASP A 269 -17.30 -12.18 10.86
C ASP A 269 -17.72 -12.98 9.61
N ILE A 270 -16.86 -13.02 8.58
CA ILE A 270 -17.15 -13.76 7.35
C ILE A 270 -16.78 -15.23 7.56
N HIS A 271 -17.77 -16.10 7.76
CA HIS A 271 -17.54 -17.54 7.90
C HIS A 271 -18.22 -18.27 6.75
N PRO A 272 -17.49 -18.60 5.66
CA PRO A 272 -18.05 -19.35 4.55
C PRO A 272 -18.31 -20.80 4.92
N THR A 273 -17.50 -21.40 5.80
CA THR A 273 -17.57 -22.81 6.20
C THR A 273 -17.51 -22.97 7.71
#